data_AF-A0A2D4GJN8-F1
#
_entry.id   AF-A0A2D4GJN8-F1
#
_cell.length_a   1.000
_cell.length_b   1.000
_cell.length_c   1.000
_cell.angle_alpha   90.00
_cell.angle_beta   90.00
_cell.angle_gamma   90.00
#
_symmetry.space_group_name_H-M   'P 1'
#
loop_
_entity.id
_entity.type
_entity.pdbx_description
1 polymer ?
#
loop_
_entity_poly.entity_id
_entity_poly.type
_entity_poly.pdbx_seq_one_letter_code
_entity_poly.pdbx_strand_id
1 'polypeptide(L)'
;IDPLIVLRCDPRVHRCPPLMDITLHMLNGYLLASKAYLSAHLKETADQDVKPLQNNVTGLEGPEVTREELKNALLAAQDSAAVQILLEICLPLEEESPPGRRSTRLLKNHPGSAARSPPNKLAKEEEEEEKEGGDGEEVEDSLLCNLREVQCLVCCLVHQMFIADPNIAKLVHFQGYPCELLPLTVAGIPSMHICLDFIPELIAQPELEKQIFAIQLLSYLCIQYALPKSLSVARLAINVMGTLLTGKPG
;
A
#
# COMPACT_ATOMS: atom_id res chain seq x y z
N ILE A 1 0.03 13.56 19.57
CA ILE A 1 0.34 12.13 19.84
C ILE A 1 0.62 11.51 18.48
N ASP A 2 1.74 10.79 18.30
CA ASP A 2 2.07 10.10 17.05
C ASP A 2 1.59 8.63 17.16
N PRO A 3 0.47 8.24 16.52
CA PRO A 3 -0.04 6.88 16.62
C PRO A 3 0.79 5.87 15.83
N LEU A 4 1.64 6.30 14.90
CA LEU A 4 2.49 5.40 14.11
C LEU A 4 3.67 4.85 14.93
N ILE A 5 3.86 5.34 16.16
CA ILE A 5 4.90 4.85 17.06
C ILE A 5 4.82 3.34 17.32
N VAL A 6 3.61 2.77 17.33
CA VAL A 6 3.42 1.33 17.57
C VAL A 6 3.96 0.45 16.44
N LEU A 7 4.10 1.01 15.24
CA LEU A 7 4.68 0.33 14.07
C LEU A 7 6.21 0.45 14.01
N ARG A 8 6.83 1.20 14.94
CA ARG A 8 8.29 1.30 15.07
C ARG A 8 8.88 0.25 16.02
N CYS A 9 8.17 -0.86 16.23
CA CYS A 9 8.64 -1.96 17.07
C CYS A 9 9.70 -2.82 16.36
N ASP A 10 10.26 -3.79 17.08
CA ASP A 10 11.25 -4.73 16.53
C ASP A 10 10.65 -5.48 15.32
N PRO A 11 11.30 -5.53 14.14
CA PRO A 11 10.74 -6.14 12.94
C PRO A 11 10.33 -7.61 13.09
N ARG A 12 10.90 -8.35 14.06
CA ARG A 12 10.50 -9.74 14.35
C ARG A 12 9.04 -9.84 14.82
N VAL A 13 8.50 -8.78 15.42
CA VAL A 13 7.08 -8.68 15.78
C VAL A 13 6.18 -8.83 14.54
N HIS A 14 6.63 -8.31 13.39
CA HIS A 14 5.90 -8.37 12.12
C HIS A 14 5.88 -9.78 11.48
N ARG A 15 6.50 -10.76 12.13
CA ARG A 15 6.49 -12.19 11.76
C ARG A 15 5.97 -13.09 12.87
N CYS A 16 5.41 -12.52 13.93
CA CYS A 16 4.79 -13.25 15.01
C CYS A 16 3.29 -12.92 15.04
N PRO A 17 2.40 -13.79 14.51
CA PRO A 17 0.98 -13.48 14.37
C PRO A 17 0.30 -13.00 15.66
N PRO A 18 0.53 -13.62 16.84
CA PRO A 18 -0.07 -13.15 18.09
C PRO A 18 0.39 -11.75 18.51
N LEU A 19 1.68 -11.43 18.34
CA LEU A 19 2.21 -10.10 18.68
C LEU A 19 1.76 -9.06 17.66
N MET A 20 1.70 -9.44 16.39
CA MET A 20 1.19 -8.58 15.33
C MET A 20 -0.28 -8.23 15.57
N ASP A 21 -1.13 -9.19 15.94
CA ASP A 21 -2.53 -8.93 16.29
C ASP A 21 -2.68 -7.90 17.42
N ILE A 22 -1.86 -8.03 18.47
CA ILE A 22 -1.81 -7.06 19.58
C ILE A 22 -1.37 -5.67 19.06
N THR A 23 -0.31 -5.61 18.26
CA THR A 23 0.18 -4.35 17.66
C THR A 23 -0.88 -3.68 16.80
N LEU A 24 -1.62 -4.44 15.99
CA LEU A 24 -2.72 -3.93 15.15
C LEU A 24 -3.89 -3.41 15.98
N HIS A 25 -4.25 -4.12 17.06
CA HIS A 25 -5.26 -3.65 18.01
C HIS A 25 -4.84 -2.34 18.68
N MET A 26 -3.58 -2.24 19.12
CA MET A 26 -3.03 -1.01 19.69
C MET A 26 -3.02 0.13 18.66
N LEU A 27 -2.58 -0.13 17.43
CA LEU A 27 -2.59 0.87 16.34
C LEU A 27 -3.98 1.45 16.13
N ASN A 28 -4.99 0.60 15.99
CA ASN A 28 -6.36 1.06 15.80
C ASN A 28 -6.82 1.95 16.97
N GLY A 29 -6.53 1.54 18.21
CA GLY A 29 -6.81 2.34 19.41
C GLY A 29 -6.11 3.70 19.40
N TYR A 30 -4.82 3.74 19.03
CA TYR A 30 -4.04 4.97 18.94
C TYR A 30 -4.53 5.90 17.82
N LEU A 31 -4.93 5.37 16.66
CA LEU A 31 -5.51 6.16 15.57
C LEU A 31 -6.84 6.79 16.00
N LEU A 32 -7.73 6.01 16.64
CA LEU A 32 -9.00 6.50 17.17
C LEU A 32 -8.79 7.56 18.28
N ALA A 33 -7.85 7.32 19.19
CA ALA A 33 -7.50 8.28 20.24
C ALA A 33 -6.91 9.58 19.65
N SER A 34 -6.06 9.49 18.62
CA SER A 34 -5.51 10.64 17.91
C SER A 34 -6.63 11.48 17.28
N LYS A 35 -7.59 10.84 16.59
CA LYS A 35 -8.78 11.50 16.03
C LYS A 35 -9.61 12.24 17.08
N ALA A 36 -9.87 11.58 18.21
CA ALA A 36 -10.61 12.17 19.32
C ALA A 36 -9.86 13.35 19.96
N TYR A 37 -8.55 13.19 20.20
CA TYR A 37 -7.69 14.23 20.77
C TYR A 37 -7.65 15.47 19.88
N LEU A 38 -7.40 15.32 18.58
CA LEU A 38 -7.39 16.45 17.65
C LEU A 38 -8.75 17.16 17.64
N SER A 39 -9.84 16.40 17.59
CA SER A 39 -11.20 16.96 17.56
C SER A 39 -11.53 17.75 18.84
N ALA A 40 -11.12 17.27 20.01
CA ALA A 40 -11.28 17.98 21.29
C ALA A 40 -10.43 19.26 21.34
N HIS A 41 -9.15 19.18 20.95
CA HIS A 41 -8.22 20.31 20.96
C HIS A 41 -8.65 21.45 20.02
N LEU A 42 -9.28 21.13 18.89
CA LEU A 42 -9.90 22.13 18.00
C LEU A 42 -11.03 22.89 18.69
N LYS A 43 -11.95 22.16 19.33
CA LYS A 43 -13.09 22.76 20.03
C LYS A 43 -12.65 23.68 21.17
N GLU A 44 -11.70 23.22 21.99
CA GLU A 44 -11.15 24.02 23.10
C GLU A 44 -10.44 25.29 22.64
N THR A 45 -9.81 25.27 21.47
CA THR A 45 -9.15 26.47 20.92
C THR A 45 -10.16 27.42 20.29
N ALA A 46 -11.17 26.90 19.59
CA ALA A 46 -12.25 27.72 19.02
C ALA A 46 -13.02 28.48 20.11
N ASP A 47 -13.27 27.85 21.27
CA ASP A 47 -13.92 28.50 22.42
C ASP A 47 -13.07 29.63 23.05
N GLN A 48 -11.74 29.61 22.86
CA GLN A 48 -10.84 30.65 23.37
C GLN A 48 -10.77 31.90 22.47
N ASP A 49 -10.89 31.74 21.15
CA ASP A 49 -10.91 32.85 20.18
C ASP A 49 -12.23 33.65 20.19
N VAL A 50 -13.29 33.14 20.83
CA VAL A 50 -14.60 33.82 20.93
C VAL A 50 -14.64 34.87 22.06
N LYS A 51 -13.54 35.10 22.81
CA LYS A 51 -13.47 36.25 23.73
C LYS A 51 -13.28 37.55 22.93
N PRO A 52 -14.17 38.55 23.05
CA PRO A 52 -14.23 39.66 22.11
C PRO A 52 -13.08 40.64 22.34
N LEU A 53 -12.03 40.54 21.53
CA LEU A 53 -11.16 41.66 21.23
C LEU A 53 -11.79 42.44 20.08
N GLN A 54 -12.61 43.40 20.49
CA GLN A 54 -13.02 44.51 19.65
C GLN A 54 -11.76 45.23 19.15
N ASN A 55 -11.37 45.02 17.90
CA ASN A 55 -10.74 46.03 17.06
C ASN A 55 -10.60 45.60 15.60
N ASN A 56 -10.94 46.56 14.73
CA ASN A 56 -10.90 46.53 13.28
C ASN A 56 -9.57 46.00 12.71
N VAL A 57 -9.62 45.35 11.53
CA VAL A 57 -8.98 45.81 10.27
C VAL A 57 -9.12 44.73 9.19
N THR A 58 -9.38 45.23 8.00
CA THR A 58 -9.45 44.60 6.67
C THR A 58 -8.29 43.66 6.29
N GLY A 59 -8.63 42.59 5.56
CA GLY A 59 -7.91 42.20 4.34
C GLY A 59 -7.20 40.85 4.35
N LEU A 60 -7.67 39.93 3.48
CA LEU A 60 -6.91 39.09 2.52
C LEU A 60 -7.67 37.80 2.24
N GLU A 61 -8.53 37.83 1.21
CA GLU A 61 -9.17 36.63 0.66
C GLU A 61 -8.16 35.83 -0.19
N GLY A 62 -7.28 35.10 0.47
CA GLY A 62 -6.72 33.86 -0.07
C GLY A 62 -7.63 32.68 0.33
N PRO A 63 -7.47 31.48 -0.25
CA PRO A 63 -8.12 30.29 0.31
C PRO A 63 -7.52 30.02 1.69
N GLU A 64 -8.12 30.59 2.74
CA GLU A 64 -7.77 30.28 4.11
C GLU A 64 -8.15 28.82 4.38
N VAL A 65 -7.16 27.94 4.36
CA VAL A 65 -7.36 26.55 4.79
C VAL A 65 -7.81 26.60 6.24
N THR A 66 -9.05 26.18 6.48
CA THR A 66 -9.65 26.21 7.81
C THR A 66 -8.93 25.26 8.74
N ARG A 67 -9.00 25.52 10.05
CA ARG A 67 -8.40 24.65 11.07
C ARG A 67 -8.98 23.23 10.99
N GLU A 68 -10.26 23.12 10.64
CA GLU A 68 -10.99 21.88 10.40
C GLU A 68 -10.46 21.12 9.17
N GLU A 69 -10.19 21.81 8.06
CA GLU A 69 -9.60 21.21 6.85
C GLU A 69 -8.18 20.70 7.12
N LEU A 70 -7.36 21.48 7.84
CA LEU A 70 -6.02 21.05 8.23
C LEU A 70 -6.07 19.79 9.11
N LYS A 71 -7.01 19.73 10.05
CA LYS A 71 -7.24 18.53 10.87
C LYS A 71 -7.60 17.33 10.00
N ASN A 72 -8.56 17.48 9.10
CA ASN A 72 -9.00 16.37 8.24
C ASN A 72 -7.87 15.89 7.32
N ALA A 73 -7.09 16.81 6.75
CA ALA A 73 -5.92 16.48 5.93
C ALA A 73 -4.86 15.72 6.74
N LEU A 74 -4.57 16.17 7.97
CA LEU A 74 -3.62 15.50 8.85
C LEU A 74 -4.08 14.09 9.24
N LEU A 75 -5.36 13.92 9.56
CA LEU A 75 -5.92 12.60 9.88
C LEU A 75 -5.88 11.65 8.67
N ALA A 76 -6.22 12.14 7.48
CA ALA A 76 -6.14 11.36 6.25
C ALA A 76 -4.68 10.97 5.91
N ALA A 77 -3.73 11.89 6.10
CA ALA A 77 -2.30 11.61 5.91
C ALA A 77 -1.81 10.54 6.89
N GLN A 78 -2.23 10.62 8.16
CA GLN A 78 -1.87 9.66 9.19
C GLN A 78 -2.44 8.26 8.92
N ASP A 79 -3.72 8.18 8.56
CA ASP A 79 -4.39 6.91 8.25
C ASP A 79 -3.82 6.27 6.99
N SER A 80 -3.56 7.05 5.92
CA SER A 80 -2.92 6.52 4.72
C SER A 80 -1.48 6.07 4.98
N ALA A 81 -0.70 6.80 5.77
CA ALA A 81 0.64 6.38 6.17
C ALA A 81 0.63 5.07 6.99
N ALA A 82 -0.35 4.89 7.89
CA ALA A 82 -0.52 3.64 8.60
C ALA A 82 -0.77 2.49 7.62
N VAL A 83 -1.69 2.66 6.66
CA VAL A 83 -1.96 1.63 5.63
C VAL A 83 -0.72 1.33 4.80
N GLN A 84 0.07 2.34 4.39
CA GLN A 84 1.30 2.12 3.63
C GLN A 84 2.31 1.25 4.39
N ILE A 85 2.56 1.56 5.66
CA ILE A 85 3.48 0.77 6.50
C ILE A 85 2.95 -0.66 6.68
N LEU A 86 1.65 -0.81 6.90
CA LEU A 86 1.02 -2.13 7.02
C LEU A 86 1.15 -2.96 5.72
N LEU A 87 1.00 -2.32 4.56
CA LEU A 87 1.20 -2.96 3.27
C LEU A 87 2.67 -3.37 3.06
N GLU A 88 3.62 -2.53 3.47
CA GLU A 88 5.05 -2.87 3.43
C GLU A 88 5.37 -4.08 4.33
N ILE A 89 4.76 -4.19 5.51
CA ILE A 89 4.91 -5.34 6.41
C ILE A 89 4.49 -6.67 5.74
N CYS A 90 3.52 -6.62 4.82
CA CYS A 90 3.06 -7.79 4.08
C CYS A 90 4.04 -8.31 3.02
N LEU A 91 5.09 -7.54 2.67
CA LEU A 91 6.11 -7.99 1.75
C LEU A 91 7.00 -9.05 2.40
N PRO A 92 7.40 -10.11 1.68
CA PRO A 92 8.36 -11.08 2.19
C PRO A 92 9.73 -10.43 2.42
N LEU A 93 10.41 -10.83 3.49
CA LEU A 93 11.80 -10.43 3.78
C LEU A 93 12.75 -11.10 2.77
N GLU A 94 13.98 -10.59 2.64
CA GLU A 94 14.94 -11.13 1.66
C GLU A 94 15.28 -12.61 1.90
N GLU A 95 15.19 -13.05 3.16
CA GLU A 95 15.38 -14.43 3.61
C GLU A 95 14.20 -15.35 3.26
N GLU A 96 13.01 -14.78 3.00
CA GLU A 96 11.76 -15.50 2.68
C GLU A 96 11.53 -15.61 1.15
N SER A 97 12.48 -15.13 0.34
CA SER A 97 12.35 -15.11 -1.12
C SER A 97 12.95 -16.38 -1.76
N PRO A 98 12.19 -17.13 -2.59
CA PRO A 98 12.74 -18.30 -3.25
C PRO A 98 13.93 -17.90 -4.13
N PRO A 99 14.98 -18.75 -4.23
CA PRO A 99 16.25 -18.40 -4.88
C PRO A 99 16.12 -17.91 -6.34
N GLY A 100 14.99 -18.20 -7.01
CA GLY A 100 14.68 -17.71 -8.36
C GLY A 100 14.26 -16.24 -8.49
N ARG A 101 13.92 -15.53 -7.40
CA ARG A 101 13.49 -14.11 -7.44
C ARG A 101 14.62 -13.12 -7.17
N ARG A 102 15.79 -13.60 -6.74
CA ARG A 102 17.00 -12.78 -6.49
C ARG A 102 17.51 -12.06 -7.74
N SER A 103 17.26 -12.63 -8.93
CA SER A 103 17.84 -12.11 -10.18
C SER A 103 17.17 -10.86 -10.75
N THR A 104 15.95 -10.50 -10.33
CA THR A 104 15.23 -9.34 -10.89
C THR A 104 15.53 -8.03 -10.16
N ARG A 105 15.98 -8.07 -8.90
CA ARG A 105 16.32 -6.87 -8.13
C ARG A 105 17.70 -6.29 -8.49
N LEU A 106 18.65 -7.12 -8.88
CA LEU A 106 20.01 -6.69 -9.26
C LEU A 106 20.10 -6.02 -10.65
N LEU A 107 19.10 -6.22 -11.53
CA LEU A 107 19.13 -5.66 -12.89
C LEU A 107 18.60 -4.22 -13.00
N LYS A 108 18.12 -3.61 -11.91
CA LYS A 108 17.58 -2.24 -11.96
C LYS A 108 18.62 -1.13 -11.72
N ASN A 109 19.88 -1.48 -11.46
CA ASN A 109 20.96 -0.51 -11.21
C ASN A 109 22.13 -0.67 -12.19
N HIS A 110 21.97 -0.23 -13.45
CA HIS A 110 22.93 0.58 -14.26
C HIS A 110 22.63 0.48 -15.77
N PRO A 111 22.79 1.57 -16.53
CA PRO A 111 22.68 1.56 -17.99
C PRO A 111 24.02 1.20 -18.65
N GLY A 112 23.95 0.38 -19.70
CA GLY A 112 24.94 0.33 -20.78
C GLY A 112 26.06 -0.72 -20.64
N SER A 113 25.98 -1.79 -21.42
CA SER A 113 26.85 -1.97 -22.60
C SER A 113 26.64 -3.37 -23.19
N ALA A 114 26.64 -3.42 -24.52
CA ALA A 114 26.50 -4.62 -25.32
C ALA A 114 27.76 -5.50 -25.28
N ALA A 115 27.60 -6.83 -25.29
CA ALA A 115 28.29 -7.73 -26.24
C ALA A 115 28.04 -9.23 -25.95
N ARG A 116 27.50 -9.90 -26.97
CA ARG A 116 27.92 -11.20 -27.56
C ARG A 116 28.15 -12.42 -26.64
N SER A 117 27.28 -13.42 -26.82
CA SER A 117 27.57 -14.87 -26.68
C SER A 117 28.65 -15.33 -27.71
N PRO A 118 29.27 -16.55 -27.64
CA PRO A 118 28.57 -17.84 -27.78
C PRO A 118 29.27 -19.03 -27.01
N PRO A 119 29.15 -20.34 -27.36
CA PRO A 119 28.62 -21.38 -26.46
C PRO A 119 29.57 -22.59 -26.18
N ASN A 120 29.04 -23.59 -25.44
CA ASN A 120 29.49 -24.99 -25.27
C ASN A 120 30.64 -25.32 -24.30
N LYS A 121 30.33 -26.14 -23.28
CA LYS A 121 30.80 -27.55 -23.20
C LYS A 121 30.13 -28.33 -22.05
N LEU A 122 29.69 -29.55 -22.40
CA LEU A 122 29.39 -30.64 -21.48
C LEU A 122 30.65 -31.02 -20.67
N ALA A 123 30.48 -31.21 -19.37
CA ALA A 123 31.19 -32.23 -18.60
C ALA A 123 30.29 -32.64 -17.42
N LYS A 124 29.98 -33.94 -17.37
CA LYS A 124 29.41 -34.62 -16.20
C LYS A 124 30.54 -34.83 -15.21
N GLU A 125 30.36 -34.42 -13.96
CA GLU A 125 31.03 -35.04 -12.83
C GLU A 125 29.98 -35.21 -11.72
N GLU A 126 29.90 -36.45 -11.24
CA GLU A 126 29.05 -36.93 -10.16
C GLU A 126 29.73 -36.54 -8.85
N GLU A 127 29.07 -35.74 -8.00
CA GLU A 127 29.50 -35.54 -6.61
C GLU A 127 28.28 -35.63 -5.70
N GLU A 128 28.19 -36.79 -5.05
CA GLU A 128 27.78 -37.05 -3.67
C GLU A 128 26.68 -36.16 -3.06
N GLU A 129 25.46 -36.73 -2.96
CA GLU A 129 24.43 -36.27 -2.04
C GLU A 129 24.91 -36.48 -0.58
N GLU A 130 25.56 -35.48 -0.01
CA GLU A 130 25.58 -35.30 1.44
C GLU A 130 24.23 -34.72 1.87
N LYS A 131 23.43 -35.57 2.50
CA LYS A 131 22.15 -35.23 3.12
C LYS A 131 22.42 -34.44 4.40
N GLU A 132 22.70 -33.14 4.27
CA GLU A 132 22.71 -32.22 5.41
C GLU A 132 21.27 -31.80 5.80
N GLY A 133 20.83 -32.30 6.95
CA GLY A 133 20.03 -31.56 7.94
C GLY A 133 18.69 -30.95 7.51
N GLY A 134 17.62 -31.74 7.59
CA GLY A 134 16.22 -31.28 7.54
C GLY A 134 15.77 -30.50 8.78
N ASP A 135 16.32 -29.30 8.96
CA ASP A 135 15.86 -28.31 9.98
C ASP A 135 15.50 -26.95 9.32
N GLY A 136 15.93 -26.73 8.06
CA GLY A 136 15.64 -25.50 7.30
C GLY A 136 14.25 -25.49 6.65
N GLU A 137 13.78 -26.62 6.12
CA GLU A 137 12.49 -26.70 5.41
C GLU A 137 11.28 -26.50 6.35
N GLU A 138 11.32 -27.03 7.57
CA GLU A 138 10.22 -26.90 8.54
C GLU A 138 10.11 -25.46 9.10
N VAL A 139 11.25 -24.79 9.29
CA VAL A 139 11.29 -23.40 9.76
C VAL A 139 10.86 -22.43 8.66
N GLU A 140 11.24 -22.69 7.40
CA GLU A 140 10.83 -21.87 6.25
C GLU A 140 9.32 -22.01 5.99
N ASP A 141 8.76 -23.22 6.03
CA ASP A 141 7.30 -23.44 5.90
C ASP A 141 6.51 -22.79 7.05
N SER A 142 7.03 -22.87 8.29
CA SER A 142 6.46 -22.19 9.45
C SER A 142 6.48 -20.66 9.30
N LEU A 143 7.58 -20.09 8.80
CA LEU A 143 7.70 -18.64 8.58
C LEU A 143 6.77 -18.15 7.46
N LEU A 144 6.61 -18.92 6.39
CA LEU A 144 5.65 -18.64 5.32
C LEU A 144 4.20 -18.69 5.85
N CYS A 145 3.90 -19.63 6.76
CA CYS A 145 2.62 -19.69 7.45
C CYS A 145 2.39 -18.45 8.34
N ASN A 146 3.40 -18.03 9.11
CA ASN A 146 3.33 -16.83 9.95
C ASN A 146 3.12 -15.56 9.12
N LEU A 147 3.85 -15.39 8.02
CA LEU A 147 3.66 -14.28 7.09
C LEU A 147 2.22 -14.27 6.56
N ARG A 148 1.68 -15.44 6.20
CA ARG A 148 0.31 -15.53 5.68
C ARG A 148 -0.72 -15.11 6.72
N GLU A 149 -0.56 -15.54 7.97
CA GLU A 149 -1.44 -15.12 9.07
C GLU A 149 -1.35 -13.60 9.30
N VAL A 150 -0.13 -13.04 9.34
CA VAL A 150 0.09 -11.59 9.45
C VAL A 150 -0.58 -10.84 8.30
N GLN A 151 -0.44 -11.31 7.06
CA GLN A 151 -1.10 -10.73 5.90
C GLN A 151 -2.62 -10.73 6.05
N CYS A 152 -3.21 -11.81 6.56
CA CYS A 152 -4.65 -11.88 6.84
C CYS A 152 -5.07 -10.85 7.89
N LEU A 153 -4.34 -10.75 9.01
CA LEU A 153 -4.62 -9.76 10.07
C LEU A 153 -4.52 -8.32 9.54
N VAL A 154 -3.48 -8.02 8.77
CA VAL A 154 -3.32 -6.71 8.12
C VAL A 154 -4.47 -6.43 7.16
N CYS A 155 -4.83 -7.37 6.29
CA CYS A 155 -5.95 -7.20 5.37
C CYS A 155 -7.27 -6.95 6.13
N CYS A 156 -7.52 -7.65 7.23
CA CYS A 156 -8.67 -7.42 8.09
C CYS A 156 -8.70 -5.98 8.63
N LEU A 157 -7.58 -5.46 9.15
CA LEU A 157 -7.54 -4.09 9.65
C LEU A 157 -7.72 -3.06 8.52
N VAL A 158 -7.00 -3.21 7.41
CA VAL A 158 -7.10 -2.29 6.26
C VAL A 158 -8.53 -2.29 5.69
N HIS A 159 -9.18 -3.46 5.64
CA HIS A 159 -10.60 -3.56 5.29
C HIS A 159 -11.46 -2.68 6.21
N GLN A 160 -11.32 -2.79 7.53
CA GLN A 160 -12.06 -1.96 8.47
C GLN A 160 -11.76 -0.47 8.29
N MET A 161 -10.50 -0.09 8.03
CA MET A 161 -10.12 1.31 7.76
C MET A 161 -10.82 1.85 6.50
N PHE A 162 -10.88 1.07 5.41
CA PHE A 162 -11.56 1.47 4.18
C PHE A 162 -13.08 1.55 4.34
N ILE A 163 -13.68 0.70 5.18
CA ILE A 163 -15.11 0.79 5.52
C ILE A 163 -15.39 2.04 6.36
N ALA A 164 -14.51 2.36 7.32
CA ALA A 164 -14.67 3.51 8.18
C ALA A 164 -14.50 4.85 7.42
N ASP A 165 -13.54 4.93 6.50
CA ASP A 165 -13.36 6.07 5.60
C ASP A 165 -12.89 5.62 4.20
N PRO A 166 -13.81 5.61 3.21
CA PRO A 166 -13.49 5.23 1.83
C PRO A 166 -12.43 6.13 1.16
N ASN A 167 -12.26 7.36 1.63
CA ASN A 167 -11.27 8.28 1.04
C ASN A 167 -9.85 7.80 1.31
N ILE A 168 -9.62 7.07 2.40
CA ILE A 168 -8.31 6.46 2.69
C ILE A 168 -7.95 5.45 1.60
N ALA A 169 -8.91 4.64 1.14
CA ALA A 169 -8.68 3.72 0.03
C ALA A 169 -8.26 4.47 -1.24
N LYS A 170 -8.98 5.56 -1.59
CA LYS A 170 -8.61 6.40 -2.72
C LYS A 170 -7.19 6.97 -2.55
N LEU A 171 -6.90 7.57 -1.40
CA LEU A 171 -5.61 8.21 -1.13
C LEU A 171 -4.44 7.22 -1.23
N VAL A 172 -4.57 6.03 -0.63
CA VAL A 172 -3.54 4.97 -0.68
C VAL A 172 -3.30 4.49 -2.11
N HIS A 173 -4.34 4.31 -2.92
CA HIS A 173 -4.17 3.89 -4.32
C HIS A 173 -3.62 5.00 -5.22
N PHE A 174 -3.94 6.27 -4.92
CA PHE A 174 -3.32 7.42 -5.58
C PHE A 174 -1.86 7.62 -5.16
N GLN A 175 -1.47 7.27 -3.93
CA GLN A 175 -0.08 7.19 -3.50
C GLN A 175 0.65 6.00 -4.17
N GLY A 176 -0.05 4.88 -4.37
CA GLY A 176 0.49 3.64 -4.91
C GLY A 176 1.22 2.82 -3.84
N TYR A 177 1.48 1.56 -4.17
CA TYR A 177 2.25 0.60 -3.37
C TYR A 177 2.80 -0.51 -4.29
N PRO A 178 3.76 -1.34 -3.84
CA PRO A 178 4.37 -2.38 -4.67
C PRO A 178 3.33 -3.32 -5.29
N CYS A 179 3.44 -3.56 -6.61
CA CYS A 179 2.45 -4.30 -7.37
C CYS A 179 2.36 -5.78 -6.95
N GLU A 180 3.39 -6.31 -6.29
CA GLU A 180 3.38 -7.65 -5.71
C GLU A 180 2.30 -7.84 -4.65
N LEU A 181 1.80 -6.75 -4.06
CA LEU A 181 0.74 -6.78 -3.06
C LEU A 181 -0.67 -6.77 -3.67
N LEU A 182 -0.83 -6.45 -4.96
CA LEU A 182 -2.16 -6.38 -5.60
C LEU A 182 -2.95 -7.70 -5.50
N PRO A 183 -2.38 -8.88 -5.76
CA PRO A 183 -3.11 -10.13 -5.57
C PRO A 183 -3.56 -10.33 -4.12
N LEU A 184 -2.71 -9.95 -3.16
CA LEU A 184 -3.01 -10.06 -1.73
C LEU A 184 -4.13 -9.10 -1.33
N THR A 185 -4.00 -7.81 -1.66
CA THR A 185 -4.96 -6.79 -1.24
C THR A 185 -6.32 -7.02 -1.89
N VAL A 186 -6.37 -7.29 -3.19
CA VAL A 186 -7.64 -7.52 -3.90
C VAL A 186 -8.37 -8.77 -3.41
N ALA A 187 -7.66 -9.86 -3.13
CA ALA A 187 -8.29 -11.09 -2.64
C ALA A 187 -8.57 -11.05 -1.12
N GLY A 188 -7.72 -10.38 -0.34
CA GLY A 188 -7.76 -10.37 1.12
C GLY A 188 -8.61 -9.26 1.74
N ILE A 189 -8.90 -8.18 1.00
CA ILE A 189 -9.66 -7.02 1.49
C ILE A 189 -11.01 -6.96 0.76
N PRO A 190 -12.12 -7.41 1.38
CA PRO A 190 -13.43 -7.49 0.71
C PRO A 190 -13.97 -6.14 0.20
N SER A 191 -13.59 -5.03 0.84
CA SER A 191 -14.00 -3.67 0.44
C SER A 191 -13.29 -3.14 -0.81
N MET A 192 -12.36 -3.88 -1.43
CA MET A 192 -11.60 -3.40 -2.58
C MET A 192 -12.44 -3.04 -3.81
N HIS A 193 -13.67 -3.55 -3.92
CA HIS A 193 -14.60 -3.20 -4.99
C HIS A 193 -14.89 -1.69 -5.09
N ILE A 194 -14.76 -0.93 -3.99
CA ILE A 194 -14.92 0.54 -4.00
C ILE A 194 -13.89 1.24 -4.91
N CYS A 195 -12.76 0.59 -5.20
CA CYS A 195 -11.73 1.16 -6.05
C CYS A 195 -12.20 1.36 -7.50
N LEU A 196 -13.21 0.61 -7.95
CA LEU A 196 -13.83 0.80 -9.27
C LEU A 196 -14.42 2.20 -9.46
N ASP A 197 -14.74 2.92 -8.38
CA ASP A 197 -15.33 4.25 -8.44
C ASP A 197 -14.32 5.31 -8.87
N PHE A 198 -13.06 5.18 -8.45
CA PHE A 198 -12.01 6.17 -8.70
C PHE A 198 -10.94 5.70 -9.70
N ILE A 199 -11.00 4.47 -10.20
CA ILE A 199 -10.07 4.00 -11.25
C ILE A 199 -10.04 4.90 -12.49
N PRO A 200 -11.17 5.38 -13.05
CA PRO A 200 -11.13 6.29 -14.20
C PRO A 200 -10.32 7.55 -13.92
N GLU A 201 -10.43 8.10 -12.71
CA GLU A 201 -9.68 9.27 -12.25
C GLU A 201 -8.19 8.96 -12.06
N LEU A 202 -7.87 7.76 -11.57
CA LEU A 202 -6.49 7.30 -11.40
C LEU A 202 -5.81 7.00 -12.75
N ILE A 203 -6.54 6.46 -13.72
CA ILE A 203 -6.06 6.26 -15.11
C ILE A 203 -5.84 7.61 -15.80
N ALA A 204 -6.60 8.64 -15.46
CA ALA A 204 -6.47 9.97 -16.05
C ALA A 204 -5.27 10.77 -15.48
N GLN A 205 -4.53 10.24 -14.50
CA GLN A 205 -3.33 10.90 -13.99
C GLN A 205 -2.27 11.03 -15.09
N PRO A 206 -1.53 12.16 -15.16
CA PRO A 206 -0.52 12.37 -16.19
C PRO A 206 0.71 11.47 -16.03
N GLU A 207 0.98 10.96 -14.84
CA GLU A 207 2.12 10.09 -14.56
C GLU A 207 1.88 8.66 -15.05
N LEU A 208 2.74 8.18 -15.95
CA LEU A 208 2.65 6.84 -16.51
C LEU A 208 2.63 5.74 -15.45
N GLU A 209 3.38 5.90 -14.35
CA GLU A 209 3.41 4.93 -13.25
C GLU A 209 2.03 4.77 -12.59
N LYS A 210 1.28 5.87 -12.43
CA LYS A 210 -0.09 5.85 -11.87
C LYS A 210 -1.05 5.18 -12.83
N GLN A 211 -0.93 5.45 -14.13
CA GLN A 211 -1.74 4.80 -15.16
C GLN A 211 -1.51 3.30 -15.19
N ILE A 212 -0.24 2.86 -15.17
CA ILE A 212 0.13 1.44 -15.15
C ILE A 212 -0.44 0.76 -13.90
N PHE A 213 -0.24 1.37 -12.72
CA PHE A 213 -0.77 0.85 -11.46
C PHE A 213 -2.31 0.72 -11.50
N ALA A 214 -3.01 1.73 -12.02
CA ALA A 214 -4.47 1.72 -12.14
C ALA A 214 -4.98 0.60 -13.05
N ILE A 215 -4.30 0.37 -14.17
CA ILE A 215 -4.62 -0.71 -15.12
C ILE A 215 -4.38 -2.08 -14.48
N GLN A 216 -3.28 -2.24 -13.75
CA GLN A 216 -2.99 -3.49 -13.02
C GLN A 216 -4.05 -3.76 -11.94
N LEU A 217 -4.33 -2.76 -11.10
CA LEU A 217 -5.38 -2.85 -10.07
C LEU A 217 -6.73 -3.23 -10.69
N LEU A 218 -7.14 -2.55 -11.77
CA LEU A 218 -8.36 -2.87 -12.49
C LEU A 218 -8.39 -4.30 -13.00
N SER A 219 -7.27 -4.80 -13.55
CA SER A 219 -7.17 -6.18 -14.03
C SER A 219 -7.46 -7.18 -12.91
N TYR A 220 -6.89 -6.98 -11.71
CA TYR A 220 -7.17 -7.85 -10.56
C TYR A 220 -8.62 -7.72 -10.08
N LEU A 221 -9.16 -6.49 -10.01
CA LEU A 221 -10.55 -6.25 -9.60
C LEU A 221 -11.55 -6.86 -10.58
N CYS A 222 -11.29 -6.84 -11.89
CA CYS A 222 -12.16 -7.46 -12.89
C CYS A 222 -12.23 -8.98 -12.75
N ILE A 223 -11.13 -9.63 -12.35
CA ILE A 223 -11.10 -11.07 -12.08
C ILE A 223 -11.84 -11.39 -10.78
N GLN A 224 -11.61 -10.58 -9.74
CA GLN A 224 -12.18 -10.81 -8.41
C GLN A 224 -13.68 -10.47 -8.33
N TYR A 225 -14.10 -9.40 -9.01
CA TYR A 225 -15.45 -8.85 -8.95
C TYR A 225 -16.07 -8.79 -10.36
N ALA A 226 -16.90 -9.78 -10.66
CA ALA A 226 -17.65 -9.85 -11.91
C ALA A 226 -18.85 -8.86 -11.93
N LEU A 227 -18.56 -7.56 -11.93
CA LEU A 227 -19.56 -6.49 -11.90
C LEU A 227 -19.75 -5.83 -13.28
N PRO A 228 -20.97 -5.49 -13.73
CA PRO A 228 -21.18 -4.79 -15.01
C PRO A 228 -20.39 -3.49 -15.15
N LYS A 229 -20.20 -2.77 -14.03
CA LYS A 229 -19.37 -1.56 -13.96
C LYS A 229 -17.90 -1.82 -14.28
N SER A 230 -17.37 -3.01 -13.98
CA SER A 230 -15.97 -3.34 -14.27
C SER A 230 -15.72 -3.46 -15.77
N LEU A 231 -16.72 -3.86 -16.57
CA LEU A 231 -16.60 -3.97 -18.03
C LEU A 231 -16.41 -2.62 -18.72
N SER A 232 -17.16 -1.58 -18.31
CA SER A 232 -17.03 -0.24 -18.91
C SER A 232 -15.67 0.38 -18.58
N VAL A 233 -15.21 0.21 -17.34
CA VAL A 233 -13.89 0.70 -16.88
C VAL A 233 -12.76 -0.09 -17.55
N ALA A 234 -12.90 -1.41 -17.74
CA ALA A 234 -11.92 -2.24 -18.46
C ALA A 234 -11.77 -1.79 -19.93
N ARG A 235 -12.88 -1.45 -20.60
CA ARG A 235 -12.83 -0.92 -21.97
C ARG A 235 -12.09 0.42 -22.02
N LEU A 236 -12.32 1.31 -21.06
CA LEU A 236 -11.57 2.57 -20.95
C LEU A 236 -10.07 2.31 -20.79
N ALA A 237 -9.68 1.39 -19.90
CA ALA A 237 -8.28 1.02 -19.69
C ALA A 237 -7.61 0.48 -20.97
N ILE A 238 -8.30 -0.36 -21.75
CA ILE A 238 -7.79 -0.87 -23.03
C ILE A 238 -7.57 0.27 -24.04
N ASN A 239 -8.51 1.22 -24.12
CA ASN A 239 -8.35 2.38 -24.99
C ASN A 239 -7.14 3.23 -24.56
N VAL A 240 -6.97 3.46 -23.25
CA VAL A 240 -5.83 4.21 -22.72
C VAL A 240 -4.51 3.50 -23.00
N MET A 241 -4.43 2.18 -22.81
CA MET A 241 -3.26 1.38 -23.22
C MET A 241 -2.94 1.54 -24.72
N GLY A 242 -3.96 1.52 -25.58
CA GLY A 242 -3.80 1.77 -27.02
C GLY A 242 -3.25 3.17 -27.32
N THR A 243 -3.73 4.20 -26.60
CA THR A 243 -3.21 5.57 -26.74
C THR A 243 -1.80 5.73 -26.18
N LEU A 244 -1.41 5.00 -25.13
CA LEU A 244 -0.04 5.04 -24.60
C LEU A 244 0.97 4.44 -25.59
N LEU A 245 0.56 3.42 -26.34
CA LEU A 245 1.39 2.78 -27.36
C LEU A 245 1.50 3.60 -28.65
N THR A 246 0.43 4.31 -29.03
CA THR A 246 0.37 5.10 -30.27
C THR A 246 0.70 6.59 -30.08
N GLY A 247 0.60 7.09 -28.84
CA GLY A 247 0.79 8.47 -28.43
C GLY A 247 2.21 8.84 -28.02
N LYS A 248 3.22 8.02 -28.33
CA LYS A 248 4.60 8.51 -28.44
C LYS A 248 4.89 8.96 -29.88
N PRO A 249 4.77 10.27 -30.16
CA PRO A 249 5.66 10.94 -31.10
C PRO A 249 6.38 12.12 -30.44
N GLY A 250 7.72 12.18 -30.59
CA GLY A 250 8.53 13.40 -30.38
C GLY A 250 9.21 13.54 -29.04
#